data_AF-A0A0F0LTG7-F1
#
_entry.id   AF-A0A0F0LTG7-F1
#
_cell.length_a   1.000
_cell.length_b   1.000
_cell.length_c   1.000
_cell.angle_alpha   90.00
_cell.angle_beta   90.00
_cell.angle_gamma   90.00
#
_symmetry.space_group_name_H-M   'P 1'
#
loop_
_entity.id
_entity.type
_entity.pdbx_description
1 polymer ?
#
loop_
_entity_poly.entity_id
_entity_poly.type
_entity_poly.pdbx_seq_one_letter_code
_entity_poly.pdbx_strand_id
1 'polypeptide(L)'
;MMATKEEIRAARDAKLDELHERLTGAVETLVSGKDWGRALAFAARFRSRSFNNTLLIWFQHEANYSAGRVPEPFPSLVAGYRQWQQLGRQVQKGQPGLQIFAPVTGRFASATPAVADSWRRLERGEKPRPGEVVRSRMIAARPAYVWDASQTDGDPIPEPPAPKLLEGEAPTGLWEGLSAQVVAAGFRVLRVPHEGMIHGANGMTDWDAKSVAVRENMDPAAQVKTLAHELGHVLLHNPDDEDARHHRGIGEVEAESVALMVGAAHGMDTSGYTIPYVSTWAARVDGKEPVEVVKATGERVRKAALGILDQLDTVVVADGTPPGLERDAAQQEKPQRAAARPVKPVSERSEPVRAAATVGRGL
;
A
#
# COMPACT_ATOMS: atom_id res chain seq x y z
N MET A 1 41.97 -6.96 -13.33
CA MET A 1 41.95 -5.65 -12.65
C MET A 1 40.64 -5.54 -11.89
N MET A 2 40.69 -5.32 -10.58
CA MET A 2 39.47 -5.00 -9.82
C MET A 2 39.11 -3.55 -10.11
N ALA A 3 37.84 -3.30 -10.43
CA ALA A 3 37.34 -1.94 -10.63
C ALA A 3 37.57 -1.10 -9.36
N THR A 4 37.98 0.15 -9.53
CA THR A 4 38.19 1.08 -8.42
C THR A 4 36.85 1.40 -7.74
N LYS A 5 36.87 1.88 -6.48
CA LYS A 5 35.66 2.29 -5.77
C LYS A 5 34.87 3.38 -6.52
N GLU A 6 35.59 4.23 -7.25
CA GLU A 6 35.02 5.30 -8.07
C GLU A 6 34.35 4.73 -9.31
N GLU A 7 34.98 3.77 -10.01
CA GLU A 7 34.38 3.06 -11.15
C GLU A 7 33.11 2.30 -10.76
N ILE A 8 33.09 1.64 -9.59
CA ILE A 8 31.90 0.94 -9.08
C ILE A 8 30.76 1.94 -8.78
N ARG A 9 31.09 3.10 -8.21
CA ARG A 9 30.11 4.15 -7.93
C ARG A 9 29.55 4.73 -9.23
N ALA A 10 30.41 5.08 -10.18
CA ALA A 10 30.00 5.62 -11.47
C ALA A 10 29.11 4.64 -12.24
N ALA A 11 29.47 3.35 -12.28
CA ALA A 11 28.66 2.32 -12.94
C ALA A 11 27.28 2.14 -12.27
N ARG A 12 27.23 2.23 -10.94
CA ARG A 12 25.95 2.18 -10.19
C ARG A 12 25.08 3.39 -10.51
N ASP A 13 25.68 4.58 -10.49
CA ASP A 13 24.96 5.84 -10.70
C ASP A 13 24.41 5.88 -12.14
N ALA A 14 25.21 5.52 -13.14
CA ALA A 14 24.75 5.37 -14.53
C ALA A 14 23.60 4.35 -14.69
N LYS A 15 23.62 3.26 -13.91
CA LYS A 15 22.54 2.26 -13.94
C LYS A 15 21.26 2.76 -13.28
N LEU A 16 21.36 3.61 -12.26
CA LEU A 16 20.21 4.28 -11.66
C LEU A 16 19.61 5.28 -12.65
N ASP A 17 20.44 6.03 -13.37
CA ASP A 17 19.99 6.98 -14.40
C ASP A 17 19.26 6.25 -15.53
N GLU A 18 19.82 5.17 -16.08
CA GLU A 18 19.14 4.34 -17.10
C GLU A 18 17.78 3.81 -16.61
N LEU A 19 17.71 3.39 -15.33
CA LEU A 19 16.47 2.89 -14.76
C LEU A 19 15.46 4.02 -14.54
N HIS A 20 15.93 5.23 -14.24
CA HIS A 20 15.10 6.43 -14.13
C HIS A 20 14.53 6.81 -15.50
N GLU A 21 15.36 6.87 -16.54
CA GLU A 21 14.92 7.15 -17.92
C GLU A 21 13.87 6.13 -18.39
N ARG A 22 14.08 4.84 -18.12
CA ARG A 22 13.10 3.80 -18.45
C ARG A 22 11.77 4.01 -17.71
N LEU A 23 11.82 4.40 -16.44
CA LEU A 23 10.62 4.72 -15.67
C LEU A 23 9.90 5.95 -16.24
N THR A 24 10.64 7.00 -16.61
CA THR A 24 10.08 8.19 -17.25
C THR A 24 9.36 7.83 -18.55
N GLY A 25 10.00 7.07 -19.45
CA GLY A 25 9.36 6.63 -20.70
C GLY A 25 8.12 5.75 -20.49
N ALA A 26 8.13 4.87 -19.48
CA ALA A 26 6.96 4.07 -19.12
C ALA A 26 5.80 4.96 -18.64
N VAL A 27 6.09 6.03 -17.90
CA VAL A 27 5.09 7.00 -17.45
C VAL A 27 4.60 7.87 -18.61
N GLU A 28 5.46 8.31 -19.53
CA GLU A 28 5.06 9.10 -20.70
C GLU A 28 4.09 8.33 -21.62
N THR A 29 4.34 7.04 -21.83
CA THR A 29 3.43 6.16 -22.58
C THR A 29 2.06 6.11 -21.92
N LEU A 30 2.05 6.07 -20.59
CA LEU A 30 0.83 6.02 -19.80
C LEU A 30 0.09 7.37 -19.76
N VAL A 31 0.83 8.49 -19.70
CA VAL A 31 0.30 9.86 -19.81
C VAL A 31 -0.38 10.08 -21.16
N SER A 32 0.16 9.48 -22.20
CA SER A 32 -0.33 9.58 -23.58
C SER A 32 -1.36 8.51 -23.98
N GLY A 33 -1.80 7.62 -23.08
CA GLY A 33 -2.68 6.48 -23.40
C GLY A 33 -3.94 6.30 -22.52
N LYS A 34 -4.79 5.33 -22.90
CA LYS A 34 -5.86 4.76 -22.03
C LYS A 34 -5.29 3.77 -20.99
N ASP A 35 -3.97 3.66 -20.93
CA ASP A 35 -3.27 2.59 -20.22
C ASP A 35 -3.24 2.75 -18.71
N TRP A 36 -3.74 3.85 -18.14
CA TRP A 36 -3.82 4.02 -16.68
C TRP A 36 -4.73 3.01 -16.00
N GLY A 37 -5.92 2.74 -16.54
CA GLY A 37 -6.80 1.71 -16.00
C GLY A 37 -6.14 0.33 -16.02
N ARG A 38 -5.40 0.01 -17.10
CA ARG A 38 -4.60 -1.21 -17.21
C ARG A 38 -3.44 -1.22 -16.22
N ALA A 39 -2.77 -0.09 -16.03
CA ALA A 39 -1.70 0.09 -15.07
C ALA A 39 -2.17 -0.16 -13.64
N LEU A 40 -3.37 0.32 -13.29
CA LEU A 40 -3.97 0.14 -11.97
C LEU A 40 -4.47 -1.29 -11.76
N ALA A 41 -5.12 -1.88 -12.76
CA ALA A 41 -5.50 -3.29 -12.71
C ALA A 41 -4.25 -4.17 -12.52
N PHE A 42 -3.16 -3.84 -13.22
CA PHE A 42 -1.87 -4.47 -13.03
C PHE A 42 -1.28 -4.16 -11.63
N ALA A 43 -1.33 -2.91 -11.18
CA ALA A 43 -0.83 -2.49 -9.87
C ALA A 43 -1.60 -3.14 -8.71
N ALA A 44 -2.87 -3.47 -8.89
CA ALA A 44 -3.65 -4.24 -7.91
C ALA A 44 -3.09 -5.67 -7.75
N ARG A 45 -2.70 -6.29 -8.87
CA ARG A 45 -2.03 -7.60 -8.89
C ARG A 45 -0.60 -7.55 -8.39
N PHE A 46 0.09 -6.41 -8.48
CA PHE A 46 1.46 -6.21 -7.99
C PHE A 46 1.53 -5.25 -6.78
N ARG A 47 0.45 -5.13 -6.01
CA ARG A 47 0.26 -4.10 -4.97
C ARG A 47 1.33 -4.12 -3.88
N SER A 48 1.99 -5.27 -3.67
CA SER A 48 3.14 -5.37 -2.77
C SER A 48 4.33 -4.51 -3.21
N ARG A 49 4.49 -4.21 -4.50
CA ARG A 49 5.60 -3.41 -5.07
C ARG A 49 5.22 -1.93 -5.12
N SER A 50 6.18 -1.02 -4.97
CA SER A 50 5.94 0.41 -5.21
C SER A 50 5.42 0.65 -6.62
N PHE A 51 4.67 1.73 -6.83
CA PHE A 51 4.08 2.02 -8.14
C PHE A 51 5.13 2.12 -9.25
N ASN A 52 6.27 2.75 -8.95
CA ASN A 52 7.42 2.81 -9.88
C ASN A 52 7.95 1.41 -10.25
N ASN A 53 8.11 0.52 -9.29
CA ASN A 53 8.60 -0.83 -9.56
C ASN A 53 7.56 -1.68 -10.31
N THR A 54 6.28 -1.44 -10.06
CA THR A 54 5.17 -2.03 -10.84
C THR A 54 5.27 -1.61 -12.31
N LEU A 55 5.41 -0.31 -12.61
CA LEU A 55 5.57 0.17 -13.99
C LEU A 55 6.83 -0.41 -14.66
N LEU A 56 7.95 -0.45 -13.94
CA LEU A 56 9.18 -1.05 -14.45
C LEU A 56 9.01 -2.53 -14.78
N ILE A 57 8.37 -3.31 -13.91
CA ILE A 57 8.10 -4.73 -14.14
C ILE A 57 7.22 -4.90 -15.37
N TRP A 58 6.12 -4.14 -15.47
CA TRP A 58 5.19 -4.24 -16.59
C TRP A 58 5.87 -3.96 -17.93
N PHE A 59 6.56 -2.81 -18.05
CA PHE A 59 7.16 -2.39 -19.31
C PHE A 59 8.26 -3.36 -19.79
N GLN A 60 9.08 -3.86 -18.87
CA GLN A 60 10.12 -4.83 -19.21
C GLN A 60 9.53 -6.21 -19.55
N HIS A 61 8.45 -6.63 -18.89
CA HIS A 61 7.76 -7.88 -19.19
C HIS A 61 7.09 -7.84 -20.55
N GLU A 62 6.43 -6.73 -20.89
CA GLU A 62 5.78 -6.52 -22.19
C GLU A 62 6.79 -6.55 -23.34
N ALA A 63 7.97 -5.96 -23.15
CA ALA A 63 9.08 -6.08 -24.10
C ALA A 63 9.58 -7.54 -24.24
N ASN A 64 9.65 -8.30 -23.14
CA ASN A 64 10.02 -9.71 -23.17
C ASN A 64 8.96 -10.58 -23.87
N TYR A 65 7.68 -10.29 -23.67
CA TYR A 65 6.57 -10.96 -24.34
C TYR A 65 6.60 -10.69 -25.84
N SER A 66 6.75 -9.43 -26.25
CA SER A 66 6.88 -9.03 -27.65
C SER A 66 8.07 -9.69 -28.35
N ALA A 67 9.13 -9.98 -27.60
CA ALA A 67 10.31 -10.71 -28.08
C ALA A 67 10.18 -12.25 -27.98
N GLY A 68 9.02 -12.79 -27.57
CA GLY A 68 8.78 -14.23 -27.43
C GLY A 68 9.57 -14.92 -26.32
N ARG A 69 10.09 -14.17 -25.33
CA ARG A 69 10.91 -14.70 -24.23
C ARG A 69 10.09 -15.23 -23.06
N VAL A 70 8.87 -14.75 -22.94
CA VAL A 70 7.87 -15.19 -21.96
C VAL A 70 6.57 -15.51 -22.69
N PRO A 71 5.80 -16.51 -22.24
CA PRO A 71 4.61 -16.97 -22.95
C PRO A 71 3.40 -16.05 -22.76
N GLU A 72 3.32 -15.34 -21.64
CA GLU A 72 2.14 -14.57 -21.25
C GLU A 72 2.38 -13.05 -21.36
N PRO A 73 1.38 -12.26 -21.79
CA PRO A 73 1.49 -10.82 -21.95
C PRO A 73 1.59 -10.04 -20.62
N PHE A 74 1.25 -10.68 -19.50
CA PHE A 74 1.30 -10.08 -18.18
C PHE A 74 2.12 -10.94 -17.22
N PRO A 75 2.96 -10.35 -16.37
CA PRO A 75 3.65 -11.13 -15.35
C PRO A 75 2.64 -11.60 -14.30
N SER A 76 2.94 -12.73 -13.68
CA SER A 76 2.08 -13.43 -12.73
C SER A 76 2.60 -13.25 -11.31
N LEU A 77 3.80 -13.74 -11.03
CA LEU A 77 4.47 -13.70 -9.75
C LEU A 77 5.93 -13.38 -9.97
N VAL A 78 6.47 -12.44 -9.21
CA VAL A 78 7.81 -11.93 -9.41
C VAL A 78 8.59 -11.95 -8.10
N ALA A 79 9.76 -12.57 -8.12
CA ALA A 79 10.66 -12.63 -6.98
C ALA A 79 12.14 -12.50 -7.38
N GLY A 80 12.99 -12.20 -6.39
CA GLY A 80 14.43 -12.19 -6.59
C GLY A 80 14.98 -13.61 -6.78
N TYR A 81 16.14 -13.73 -7.43
CA TYR A 81 16.77 -15.02 -7.71
C TYR A 81 16.86 -15.96 -6.50
N ARG A 82 17.35 -15.46 -5.35
CA ARG A 82 17.45 -16.26 -4.12
C ARG A 82 16.10 -16.64 -3.53
N GLN A 83 15.07 -15.83 -3.72
CA GLN A 83 13.72 -16.13 -3.27
C GLN A 83 13.11 -17.25 -4.10
N TRP A 84 13.35 -17.27 -5.41
CA TRP A 84 12.98 -18.41 -6.25
C TRP A 84 13.66 -19.71 -5.79
N GLN A 85 14.95 -19.64 -5.45
CA GLN A 85 15.68 -20.80 -4.93
C GLN A 85 15.12 -21.32 -3.60
N GLN A 86 14.63 -20.43 -2.73
CA GLN A 86 13.96 -20.82 -1.48
C GLN A 86 12.66 -21.60 -1.74
N LEU A 87 12.01 -21.37 -2.88
CA LEU A 87 10.83 -22.10 -3.33
C LEU A 87 11.17 -23.33 -4.19
N GLY A 88 12.42 -23.79 -4.21
CA GLY A 88 12.82 -24.93 -5.04
C GLY A 88 12.80 -24.63 -6.54
N ARG A 89 12.84 -23.36 -6.93
CA ARG A 89 12.83 -22.91 -8.34
C ARG A 89 14.15 -22.26 -8.75
N GLN A 90 14.50 -22.42 -10.01
CA GLN A 90 15.71 -21.93 -10.62
C GLN A 90 15.35 -21.08 -11.84
N VAL A 91 15.90 -19.86 -11.92
CA VAL A 91 15.79 -19.04 -13.13
C VAL A 91 16.45 -19.78 -14.29
N GLN A 92 15.71 -19.91 -15.39
CA GLN A 92 16.17 -20.58 -16.61
C GLN A 92 17.38 -19.86 -17.21
N LYS A 93 18.28 -20.64 -17.83
CA LYS A 93 19.50 -20.10 -18.41
C LYS A 93 19.17 -19.11 -19.54
N GLY A 94 19.74 -17.90 -19.45
CA GLY A 94 19.56 -16.86 -20.46
C GLY A 94 18.33 -15.98 -20.28
N GLN A 95 17.46 -16.26 -19.30
CA GLN A 95 16.31 -15.40 -19.02
C GLN A 95 16.75 -14.02 -18.46
N PRO A 96 16.34 -12.90 -19.09
CA PRO A 96 16.69 -11.58 -18.62
C PRO A 96 15.97 -11.25 -17.31
N GLY A 97 16.69 -10.67 -16.35
CA GLY A 97 16.06 -10.16 -15.13
C GLY A 97 15.38 -8.81 -15.38
N LEU A 98 14.23 -8.61 -14.75
CA LEU A 98 13.49 -7.35 -14.72
C LEU A 98 14.14 -6.43 -13.67
N GLN A 99 14.62 -5.26 -14.10
CA GLN A 99 15.29 -4.31 -13.22
C GLN A 99 14.29 -3.53 -12.38
N ILE A 100 14.57 -3.40 -11.09
CA ILE A 100 13.78 -2.64 -10.12
C ILE A 100 14.66 -1.78 -9.23
N PHE A 101 14.08 -0.77 -8.59
CA PHE A 101 14.70 -0.05 -7.48
C PHE A 101 14.52 -0.85 -6.19
N ALA A 102 15.63 -1.34 -5.62
CA ALA A 102 15.66 -1.93 -4.30
C ALA A 102 16.11 -0.90 -3.25
N PRO A 103 15.44 -0.83 -2.09
CA PRO A 103 15.87 0.06 -1.01
C PRO A 103 17.21 -0.41 -0.44
N VAL A 104 18.12 0.53 -0.23
CA VAL A 104 19.29 0.36 0.62
C VAL A 104 18.90 0.91 1.98
N THR A 105 18.89 0.05 3.00
CA THR A 105 18.54 0.43 4.37
C THR A 105 19.79 0.58 5.23
N GLY A 106 19.78 1.62 6.07
CA GLY A 106 20.74 1.81 7.15
C GLY A 106 20.06 1.54 8.49
N ARG A 107 20.83 1.03 9.45
CA ARG A 107 20.39 0.90 10.86
C ARG A 107 20.68 2.22 11.57
N PHE A 108 19.70 2.71 12.31
CA PHE A 108 19.81 3.92 13.12
C PHE A 108 19.37 3.63 14.55
N ALA A 109 20.00 4.27 15.52
CA ALA A 109 19.72 4.11 16.93
C ALA A 109 19.43 5.47 17.58
N SER A 110 18.53 5.50 18.55
CA SER A 110 18.27 6.70 19.38
C SER A 110 17.83 6.30 20.79
N ALA A 111 18.36 6.99 21.80
CA ALA A 111 17.89 6.89 23.18
C ALA A 111 16.62 7.73 23.43
N THR A 112 16.28 8.65 22.53
CA THR A 112 15.11 9.55 22.63
C THR A 112 14.32 9.57 21.31
N PRO A 113 13.63 8.47 20.94
CA PRO A 113 13.04 8.28 19.60
C PRO A 113 12.05 9.36 19.15
N ALA A 114 11.46 10.10 20.10
CA ALA A 114 10.52 11.19 19.84
C ALA A 114 11.19 12.47 19.29
N VAL A 115 12.51 12.62 19.43
CA VAL A 115 13.27 13.75 18.89
C VAL A 115 13.79 13.39 17.50
N ALA A 116 13.33 14.07 16.46
CA ALA A 116 13.61 13.72 15.06
C ALA A 116 15.12 13.63 14.74
N ASP A 117 15.92 14.52 15.31
CA ASP A 117 17.37 14.62 15.05
C ASP A 117 18.24 13.77 15.99
N SER A 118 17.62 13.01 16.90
CA SER A 118 18.36 12.17 17.86
C SER A 118 18.89 10.85 17.29
N TRP A 119 18.61 10.58 16.02
CA TRP A 119 18.92 9.30 15.38
C TRP A 119 20.32 9.30 14.79
N ARG A 120 21.19 8.45 15.34
CA ARG A 120 22.54 8.22 14.80
C ARG A 120 22.58 6.96 13.96
N ARG A 121 23.36 6.95 12.88
CA ARG A 121 23.59 5.76 12.06
C ARG A 121 24.49 4.77 12.82
N LEU A 122 24.15 3.50 12.76
CA LEU A 122 24.99 2.40 13.23
C LEU A 122 25.86 1.91 12.08
N GLU A 123 27.15 1.75 12.35
CA GLU A 123 28.08 1.14 11.41
C GLU A 123 27.87 -0.38 11.31
N ARG A 124 28.48 -0.99 10.27
CA ARG A 124 28.34 -2.43 10.04
C ARG A 124 28.90 -3.22 11.23
N GLY A 125 28.04 -3.99 11.89
CA GLY A 125 28.40 -4.79 13.07
C GLY A 125 28.35 -4.02 14.39
N GLU A 126 28.06 -2.72 14.37
CA GLU A 126 27.89 -1.93 15.59
C GLU A 126 26.59 -2.35 16.33
N LYS A 127 26.73 -2.54 17.65
CA LYS A 127 25.60 -2.82 18.55
C LYS A 127 25.03 -1.51 19.09
N PRO A 128 23.70 -1.40 19.25
CA PRO A 128 23.10 -0.26 19.93
C PRO A 128 23.57 -0.18 21.38
N ARG A 129 23.64 1.04 21.91
CA ARG A 129 23.95 1.29 23.33
C ARG A 129 22.76 0.86 24.19
N PRO A 130 22.96 0.52 25.48
CA PRO A 130 21.87 0.22 26.38
C PRO A 130 20.82 1.35 26.40
N GLY A 131 19.54 0.99 26.23
CA GLY A 131 18.43 1.95 26.17
C GLY A 131 18.17 2.60 24.81
N GLU A 132 18.99 2.35 23.78
CA GLU A 132 18.71 2.84 22.43
C GLU A 132 17.70 1.95 21.70
N VAL A 133 16.72 2.58 21.05
CA VAL A 133 15.81 1.94 20.10
C VAL A 133 16.44 1.95 18.72
N VAL A 134 16.40 0.81 18.03
CA VAL A 134 16.92 0.66 16.67
C VAL A 134 15.79 0.74 15.65
N ARG A 135 16.00 1.48 14.56
CA ARG A 135 15.13 1.46 13.38
C ARG A 135 15.94 1.36 12.11
N SER A 136 15.42 0.63 11.14
CA SER A 136 15.93 0.63 9.78
C SER A 136 15.28 1.77 9.00
N ARG A 137 16.08 2.57 8.28
CA ARG A 137 15.60 3.63 7.38
C ARG A 137 16.20 3.44 6.00
N MET A 138 15.45 3.75 4.96
CA MET A 138 16.00 3.83 3.61
C MET A 138 16.98 4.99 3.53
N ILE A 139 18.17 4.75 2.98
CA ILE A 139 19.23 5.76 2.83
C ILE A 139 19.60 6.00 1.36
N ALA A 140 19.29 5.05 0.49
CA ALA A 140 19.49 5.15 -0.95
C ALA A 140 18.63 4.10 -1.67
N ALA A 141 18.58 4.17 -3.00
CA ALA A 141 18.11 3.08 -3.84
C ALA A 141 19.30 2.45 -4.59
N ARG A 142 19.17 1.19 -4.97
CA ARG A 142 20.10 0.52 -5.87
C ARG A 142 19.33 -0.29 -6.91
N PRO A 143 19.90 -0.50 -8.12
CA PRO A 143 19.35 -1.45 -9.06
C PRO A 143 19.38 -2.87 -8.46
N ALA A 144 18.30 -3.62 -8.67
CA ALA A 144 18.20 -5.03 -8.38
C ALA A 144 17.40 -5.73 -9.47
N TYR A 145 17.43 -7.06 -9.48
CA TYR A 145 16.77 -7.89 -10.48
C TYR A 145 15.77 -8.84 -9.85
N VAL A 146 14.65 -9.00 -10.53
CA VAL A 146 13.60 -9.97 -10.22
C VAL A 146 13.21 -10.69 -11.50
N TRP A 147 12.58 -11.85 -11.36
CA TRP A 147 12.14 -12.69 -12.49
C TRP A 147 10.70 -13.09 -12.29
N ASP A 148 9.94 -13.15 -13.38
CA ASP A 148 8.60 -13.71 -13.40
C ASP A 148 8.65 -15.24 -13.24
N ALA A 149 7.58 -15.83 -12.69
CA ALA A 149 7.44 -17.28 -12.53
C ALA A 149 7.68 -18.05 -13.84
N SER A 150 7.20 -17.53 -14.98
CA SER A 150 7.37 -18.14 -16.30
C SER A 150 8.83 -18.21 -16.76
N GLN A 151 9.73 -17.48 -16.12
CA GLN A 151 11.17 -17.48 -16.39
C GLN A 151 11.95 -18.47 -15.49
N THR A 152 11.23 -19.27 -14.71
CA THR A 152 11.81 -20.20 -13.73
C THR A 152 11.29 -21.62 -13.94
N ASP A 153 12.12 -22.61 -13.61
CA ASP A 153 11.75 -24.02 -13.58
C ASP A 153 11.95 -24.58 -12.17
N GLY A 154 11.22 -25.65 -11.82
CA GLY A 154 11.33 -26.31 -10.52
C GLY A 154 9.97 -26.59 -9.90
N ASP A 155 9.95 -26.64 -8.57
CA ASP A 155 8.78 -27.08 -7.80
C ASP A 155 7.54 -26.22 -8.05
N PRO A 156 6.33 -26.81 -8.09
CA PRO A 156 5.09 -26.06 -8.26
C PRO A 156 4.95 -24.91 -7.27
N ILE A 157 4.54 -23.74 -7.76
CA ILE A 157 4.30 -22.58 -6.91
C ILE A 157 2.95 -22.78 -6.21
N PRO A 158 2.84 -22.57 -4.88
CA PRO A 158 1.56 -22.68 -4.20
C PRO A 158 0.55 -21.68 -4.77
N GLU A 159 -0.70 -22.13 -4.97
CA GLU A 159 -1.77 -21.28 -5.46
C GLU A 159 -2.57 -20.67 -4.30
N PRO A 160 -2.78 -19.34 -4.27
CA PRO A 160 -3.71 -18.75 -3.32
C PRO A 160 -5.16 -19.03 -3.74
N PRO A 161 -6.10 -19.07 -2.78
CA PRO A 161 -7.52 -19.18 -3.11
C PRO A 161 -7.94 -17.99 -3.98
N ALA A 162 -8.49 -18.27 -5.16
CA ALA A 162 -9.06 -17.25 -6.03
C ALA A 162 -10.54 -17.01 -5.66
N PRO A 163 -10.97 -15.75 -5.49
CA PRO A 163 -12.39 -15.46 -5.37
C PRO A 163 -13.11 -15.86 -6.68
N LYS A 164 -14.24 -16.56 -6.56
CA LYS A 164 -15.14 -16.83 -7.68
C LYS A 164 -16.31 -15.86 -7.58
N LEU A 165 -16.39 -14.92 -8.51
CA LEU A 165 -17.50 -13.96 -8.59
C LEU A 165 -18.31 -14.22 -9.86
N LEU A 166 -19.63 -14.12 -9.74
CA LEU A 166 -20.51 -13.95 -10.90
C LEU A 166 -20.58 -12.46 -11.27
N GLU A 167 -20.97 -12.17 -12.50
CA GLU A 167 -21.14 -10.80 -12.97
C GLU A 167 -22.16 -10.04 -12.09
N GLY A 168 -21.79 -8.82 -11.67
CA GLY A 168 -22.63 -7.99 -10.81
C GLY A 168 -22.60 -8.32 -9.31
N GLU A 169 -22.02 -9.44 -8.89
CA GLU A 169 -21.95 -9.82 -7.47
C GLU A 169 -20.81 -9.08 -6.73
N ALA A 170 -21.07 -8.77 -5.45
CA ALA A 170 -20.07 -8.22 -4.55
C ALA A 170 -19.33 -9.35 -3.83
N PRO A 171 -18.01 -9.23 -3.61
CA PRO A 171 -17.26 -10.11 -2.73
C PRO A 171 -17.87 -10.15 -1.32
N THR A 172 -18.01 -11.35 -0.76
CA THR A 172 -18.54 -11.55 0.59
C THR A 172 -17.74 -10.75 1.63
N GLY A 173 -18.44 -9.99 2.47
CA GLY A 173 -17.83 -9.20 3.55
C GLY A 173 -17.20 -7.87 3.11
N LEU A 174 -17.08 -7.59 1.81
CA LEU A 174 -16.43 -6.37 1.33
C LEU A 174 -17.26 -5.12 1.68
N TRP A 175 -18.58 -5.18 1.55
CA TRP A 175 -19.45 -4.06 1.92
C TRP A 175 -19.30 -3.71 3.41
N GLU A 176 -19.39 -4.72 4.28
CA GLU A 176 -19.30 -4.58 5.73
C GLU A 176 -17.92 -4.07 6.14
N GLY A 177 -16.85 -4.62 5.57
CA GLY A 177 -15.49 -4.22 5.85
C GLY A 177 -15.19 -2.77 5.44
N LEU A 178 -15.64 -2.35 4.26
CA LEU A 178 -15.50 -0.95 3.81
C LEU A 178 -16.36 -0.01 4.67
N SER A 179 -17.59 -0.42 5.00
CA SER A 179 -18.48 0.36 5.86
C SER A 179 -17.89 0.60 7.25
N ALA A 180 -17.28 -0.44 7.83
CA ALA A 180 -16.60 -0.34 9.12
C ALA A 180 -15.43 0.66 9.09
N GLN A 181 -14.68 0.71 7.98
CA GLN A 181 -13.60 1.68 7.81
C GLN A 181 -14.11 3.12 7.66
N VAL A 182 -15.20 3.34 6.92
CA VAL A 182 -15.86 4.65 6.86
C VAL A 182 -16.28 5.12 8.26
N VAL A 183 -16.87 4.22 9.06
CA VAL A 183 -17.24 4.50 10.45
C VAL A 183 -16.03 4.79 11.32
N ALA A 184 -14.95 4.02 11.18
CA ALA A 184 -13.70 4.25 11.91
C ALA A 184 -13.05 5.61 11.56
N ALA A 185 -13.26 6.10 10.34
CA ALA A 185 -12.84 7.44 9.91
C ALA A 185 -13.76 8.57 10.42
N GLY A 186 -14.82 8.25 11.17
CA GLY A 186 -15.73 9.23 11.77
C GLY A 186 -16.94 9.60 10.92
N PHE A 187 -17.23 8.84 9.87
CA PHE A 187 -18.36 9.06 8.96
C PHE A 187 -19.47 8.03 9.18
N ARG A 188 -20.72 8.42 8.94
CA ARG A 188 -21.85 7.47 8.88
C ARG A 188 -22.02 6.94 7.46
N VAL A 189 -22.30 5.64 7.32
CA VAL A 189 -22.69 5.06 6.03
C VAL A 189 -24.20 5.12 5.87
N LEU A 190 -24.69 5.68 4.77
CA LEU A 190 -26.10 5.81 4.42
C LEU A 190 -26.40 5.03 3.14
N ARG A 191 -27.47 4.24 3.18
CA ARG A 191 -28.05 3.57 2.02
C ARG A 191 -29.20 4.44 1.53
N VAL A 192 -29.16 4.89 0.27
CA VAL A 192 -30.24 5.72 -0.31
C VAL A 192 -30.97 4.94 -1.40
N PRO A 193 -32.30 5.00 -1.51
CA PRO A 193 -33.03 4.15 -2.47
C PRO A 193 -32.63 4.39 -3.94
N HIS A 194 -32.32 5.63 -4.32
CA HIS A 194 -31.97 6.00 -5.69
C HIS A 194 -31.11 7.28 -5.77
N GLU A 195 -30.48 7.50 -6.92
CA GLU A 195 -29.58 8.63 -7.22
C GLU A 195 -30.22 10.01 -7.03
N GLY A 196 -31.54 10.13 -7.19
CA GLY A 196 -32.26 11.39 -6.99
C GLY A 196 -32.13 11.98 -5.58
N MET A 197 -31.78 11.17 -4.57
CA MET A 197 -31.53 11.65 -3.20
C MET A 197 -30.12 12.24 -3.00
N ILE A 198 -29.21 11.97 -3.95
CA ILE A 198 -27.80 12.36 -3.91
C ILE A 198 -27.39 13.03 -5.22
N HIS A 199 -28.27 13.91 -5.73
CA HIS A 199 -28.01 14.75 -6.90
C HIS A 199 -27.62 14.00 -8.18
N GLY A 200 -28.16 12.78 -8.37
CA GLY A 200 -27.88 11.96 -9.54
C GLY A 200 -26.59 11.14 -9.45
N ALA A 201 -25.86 11.20 -8.33
CA ALA A 201 -24.63 10.44 -8.13
C ALA A 201 -24.91 8.97 -7.74
N ASN A 202 -23.89 8.12 -7.90
CA ASN A 202 -23.92 6.75 -7.36
C ASN A 202 -23.62 6.73 -5.85
N GLY A 203 -22.73 7.61 -5.41
CA GLY A 203 -22.37 7.83 -4.02
C GLY A 203 -22.04 9.30 -3.77
N MET A 204 -21.97 9.68 -2.50
CA MET A 204 -21.64 11.04 -2.11
C MET A 204 -21.05 11.09 -0.70
N THR A 205 -19.88 11.73 -0.57
CA THR A 205 -19.25 12.07 0.70
C THR A 205 -19.63 13.51 1.10
N ASP A 206 -20.34 13.63 2.23
CA ASP A 206 -20.69 14.90 2.86
C ASP A 206 -19.80 15.13 4.09
N TRP A 207 -18.93 16.12 4.00
CA TRP A 207 -17.94 16.45 5.02
C TRP A 207 -18.51 17.24 6.20
N ASP A 208 -19.62 17.96 5.98
CA ASP A 208 -20.30 18.76 7.00
C ASP A 208 -21.17 17.84 7.86
N ALA A 209 -21.96 16.97 7.21
CA ALA A 209 -22.81 15.99 7.89
C ALA A 209 -22.07 14.73 8.36
N LYS A 210 -20.78 14.60 8.00
CA LYS A 210 -19.93 13.43 8.20
C LYS A 210 -20.65 12.14 7.79
N SER A 211 -21.07 12.08 6.54
CA SER A 211 -21.75 10.91 5.98
C SER A 211 -21.26 10.53 4.59
N VAL A 212 -21.29 9.24 4.30
CA VAL A 212 -21.07 8.65 2.98
C VAL A 212 -22.37 7.96 2.57
N ALA A 213 -22.99 8.43 1.50
CA ALA A 213 -24.20 7.84 0.94
C ALA A 213 -23.88 7.00 -0.30
N VAL A 214 -24.56 5.86 -0.48
CA VAL A 214 -24.49 5.03 -1.70
C VAL A 214 -25.91 4.61 -2.09
N ARG A 215 -26.23 4.69 -3.37
CA ARG A 215 -27.56 4.30 -3.87
C ARG A 215 -27.74 2.78 -3.97
N GLU A 216 -28.94 2.30 -3.69
CA GLU A 216 -29.26 0.86 -3.62
C GLU A 216 -29.72 0.26 -4.95
N ASN A 217 -30.20 1.07 -5.88
CA ASN A 217 -30.68 0.66 -7.20
C ASN A 217 -29.53 0.39 -8.21
N MET A 218 -28.52 -0.35 -7.77
CA MET A 218 -27.36 -0.82 -8.56
C MET A 218 -27.08 -2.29 -8.26
N ASP A 219 -26.33 -2.95 -9.13
CA ASP A 219 -25.80 -4.27 -8.80
C ASP A 219 -24.86 -4.20 -7.58
N PRO A 220 -24.80 -5.24 -6.73
CA PRO A 220 -23.94 -5.27 -5.54
C PRO A 220 -22.49 -4.88 -5.83
N ALA A 221 -21.90 -5.36 -6.93
CA ALA A 221 -20.55 -4.99 -7.37
C ALA A 221 -20.37 -3.47 -7.53
N ALA A 222 -21.33 -2.80 -8.17
CA ALA A 222 -21.30 -1.35 -8.36
C ALA A 222 -21.49 -0.60 -7.04
N GLN A 223 -22.28 -1.14 -6.10
CA GLN A 223 -22.44 -0.56 -4.76
C GLN A 223 -21.14 -0.61 -3.96
N VAL A 224 -20.45 -1.77 -3.89
CA VAL A 224 -19.16 -1.87 -3.16
C VAL A 224 -18.06 -1.07 -3.82
N LYS A 225 -18.00 -1.02 -5.16
CA LYS A 225 -17.06 -0.15 -5.88
C LYS A 225 -17.31 1.32 -5.52
N THR A 226 -18.57 1.74 -5.51
CA THR A 226 -18.95 3.11 -5.14
C THR A 226 -18.55 3.41 -3.70
N LEU A 227 -18.82 2.51 -2.76
CA LEU A 227 -18.39 2.68 -1.36
C LEU A 227 -16.87 2.78 -1.23
N ALA A 228 -16.11 1.99 -2.00
CA ALA A 228 -14.65 2.08 -2.03
C ALA A 228 -14.16 3.41 -2.62
N HIS A 229 -14.85 3.96 -3.62
CA HIS A 229 -14.57 5.28 -4.19
C HIS A 229 -14.78 6.39 -3.14
N GLU A 230 -15.93 6.39 -2.46
CA GLU A 230 -16.22 7.36 -1.40
C GLU A 230 -15.25 7.23 -0.21
N LEU A 231 -14.89 6.01 0.19
CA LEU A 231 -13.83 5.79 1.19
C LEU A 231 -12.48 6.34 0.71
N GLY A 232 -12.17 6.24 -0.58
CA GLY A 232 -11.04 6.91 -1.20
C GLY A 232 -11.04 8.43 -0.96
N HIS A 233 -12.18 9.09 -1.16
CA HIS A 233 -12.33 10.52 -0.82
C HIS A 233 -12.11 10.78 0.68
N VAL A 234 -12.73 10.00 1.55
CA VAL A 234 -12.59 10.15 3.01
C VAL A 234 -11.13 10.05 3.46
N LEU A 235 -10.34 9.15 2.86
CA LEU A 235 -8.97 8.91 3.26
C LEU A 235 -7.95 9.88 2.63
N LEU A 236 -8.24 10.45 1.45
CA LEU A 236 -7.27 11.22 0.68
C LEU A 236 -7.59 12.72 0.56
N HIS A 237 -8.85 13.13 0.68
CA HIS A 237 -9.30 14.45 0.19
C HIS A 237 -10.08 15.27 1.24
N ASN A 238 -9.50 15.45 2.44
CA ASN A 238 -10.11 16.32 3.45
C ASN A 238 -10.20 17.78 2.92
N PRO A 239 -11.38 18.43 2.89
CA PRO A 239 -11.55 19.80 2.41
C PRO A 239 -10.75 20.87 3.16
N ASP A 240 -10.29 20.57 4.36
CA ASP A 240 -9.40 21.44 5.15
C ASP A 240 -7.93 21.35 4.73
N ASP A 241 -7.59 20.40 3.85
CA ASP A 241 -6.25 20.27 3.27
C ASP A 241 -6.13 21.20 2.04
N GLU A 242 -5.21 22.17 2.10
CA GLU A 242 -5.03 23.18 1.05
C GLU A 242 -4.71 22.54 -0.31
N ASP A 243 -3.97 21.42 -0.33
CA ASP A 243 -3.64 20.66 -1.55
C ASP A 243 -4.88 19.99 -2.18
N ALA A 244 -5.89 19.63 -1.38
CA ALA A 244 -7.11 18.98 -1.87
C ALA A 244 -8.07 19.94 -2.58
N ARG A 245 -8.03 21.24 -2.24
CA ARG A 245 -8.89 22.27 -2.85
C ARG A 245 -8.51 22.61 -4.29
N HIS A 246 -7.23 22.49 -4.64
CA HIS A 246 -6.73 22.99 -5.92
C HIS A 246 -6.98 22.04 -7.11
N HIS A 247 -7.28 20.76 -6.88
CA HIS A 247 -7.40 19.78 -7.97
C HIS A 247 -8.51 18.74 -7.76
N ARG A 248 -9.78 19.17 -7.69
CA ARG A 248 -10.95 18.27 -7.65
C ARG A 248 -10.85 17.12 -8.67
N GLY A 249 -10.39 17.42 -9.89
CA GLY A 249 -10.21 16.39 -10.93
C GLY A 249 -9.18 15.31 -10.58
N ILE A 250 -8.10 15.64 -9.87
CA ILE A 250 -7.13 14.64 -9.38
C ILE A 250 -7.76 13.82 -8.26
N GLY A 251 -8.51 14.46 -7.36
CA GLY A 251 -9.19 13.76 -6.28
C GLY A 251 -10.16 12.67 -6.78
N GLU A 252 -10.95 12.98 -7.81
CA GLU A 252 -11.82 11.99 -8.46
C GLU A 252 -11.02 10.84 -9.09
N VAL A 253 -9.90 11.15 -9.76
CA VAL A 253 -9.01 10.11 -10.32
C VAL A 253 -8.43 9.23 -9.22
N GLU A 254 -7.99 9.81 -8.10
CA GLU A 254 -7.45 9.06 -6.97
C GLU A 254 -8.49 8.15 -6.34
N ALA A 255 -9.68 8.68 -6.04
CA ALA A 255 -10.79 7.92 -5.47
C ALA A 255 -11.23 6.78 -6.40
N GLU A 256 -11.37 7.06 -7.69
CA GLU A 256 -11.69 6.05 -8.70
C GLU A 256 -10.60 4.97 -8.75
N SER A 257 -9.33 5.38 -8.77
CA SER A 257 -8.21 4.45 -8.84
C SER A 257 -8.14 3.54 -7.60
N VAL A 258 -8.45 4.07 -6.41
CA VAL A 258 -8.54 3.27 -5.16
C VAL A 258 -9.64 2.22 -5.29
N ALA A 259 -10.83 2.63 -5.77
CA ALA A 259 -11.96 1.72 -5.96
C ALA A 259 -11.62 0.58 -6.95
N LEU A 260 -10.96 0.90 -8.06
CA LEU A 260 -10.53 -0.11 -9.04
C LEU A 260 -9.48 -1.05 -8.45
N MET A 261 -8.51 -0.54 -7.68
CA MET A 261 -7.51 -1.39 -7.04
C MET A 261 -8.12 -2.33 -5.99
N VAL A 262 -9.06 -1.85 -5.18
CA VAL A 262 -9.78 -2.68 -4.20
C VAL A 262 -10.64 -3.72 -4.92
N GLY A 263 -11.39 -3.34 -5.96
CA GLY A 263 -12.21 -4.27 -6.73
C GLY A 263 -11.38 -5.36 -7.43
N ALA A 264 -10.31 -4.96 -8.11
CA ALA A 264 -9.39 -5.89 -8.77
C ALA A 264 -8.69 -6.82 -7.76
N ALA A 265 -8.37 -6.33 -6.56
CA ALA A 265 -7.82 -7.17 -5.49
C ALA A 265 -8.81 -8.26 -5.01
N HIS A 266 -10.11 -8.09 -5.23
CA HIS A 266 -11.13 -9.10 -4.93
C HIS A 266 -11.63 -9.86 -6.16
N GLY A 267 -10.98 -9.71 -7.32
CA GLY A 267 -11.34 -10.41 -8.55
C GLY A 267 -12.57 -9.85 -9.28
N MET A 268 -13.05 -8.66 -8.92
CA MET A 268 -14.14 -8.00 -9.65
C MET A 268 -13.68 -7.62 -11.07
N ASP A 269 -14.58 -7.70 -12.06
CA ASP A 269 -14.31 -7.15 -13.39
C ASP A 269 -14.39 -5.62 -13.33
N THR A 270 -13.23 -4.98 -13.48
CA THR A 270 -13.11 -3.53 -13.50
C THR A 270 -12.87 -2.97 -14.91
N SER A 271 -12.93 -3.80 -15.96
CA SER A 271 -12.57 -3.40 -17.33
C SER A 271 -13.53 -2.37 -17.94
N GLY A 272 -14.80 -2.37 -17.53
CA GLY A 272 -15.81 -1.41 -17.97
C GLY A 272 -15.67 -0.01 -17.37
N TYR A 273 -14.86 0.15 -16.31
CA TYR A 273 -14.63 1.45 -15.68
C TYR A 273 -13.50 2.20 -16.39
N THR A 274 -13.73 3.47 -16.69
CA THR A 274 -12.76 4.31 -17.37
C THR A 274 -12.35 5.48 -16.49
N ILE A 275 -11.05 5.72 -16.40
CA ILE A 275 -10.50 6.91 -15.76
C ILE A 275 -10.21 7.94 -16.84
N PRO A 276 -10.53 9.23 -16.61
CA PRO A 276 -10.17 10.31 -17.52
C PRO A 276 -8.70 10.26 -17.93
N TYR A 277 -8.45 10.62 -19.19
CA TYR A 277 -7.12 10.54 -19.80
C TYR A 277 -6.05 11.24 -18.97
N VAL A 278 -4.93 10.53 -18.76
CA VAL A 278 -3.92 10.92 -17.77
C VAL A 278 -3.26 12.26 -18.07
N SER A 279 -2.92 12.53 -19.32
CA SER A 279 -2.36 13.84 -19.68
C SER A 279 -3.32 15.00 -19.39
N THR A 280 -4.64 14.78 -19.44
CA THR A 280 -5.62 15.86 -19.27
C THR A 280 -5.59 16.44 -17.86
N TRP A 281 -5.38 15.63 -16.82
CA TRP A 281 -5.31 16.12 -15.45
C TRP A 281 -3.88 16.34 -14.98
N ALA A 282 -2.91 15.53 -15.42
CA ALA A 282 -1.52 15.69 -15.05
C ALA A 282 -0.94 17.02 -15.56
N ALA A 283 -1.34 17.47 -16.77
CA ALA A 283 -0.92 18.75 -17.34
C ALA A 283 -1.60 19.99 -16.73
N ARG A 284 -2.58 19.82 -15.83
CA ARG A 284 -3.30 20.91 -15.16
C ARG A 284 -2.74 21.26 -13.79
N VAL A 285 -1.64 20.63 -13.40
CA VAL A 285 -0.95 20.91 -12.13
C VAL A 285 0.15 21.92 -12.39
N ASP A 286 -0.09 23.16 -11.98
CA ASP A 286 0.87 24.24 -12.18
C ASP A 286 2.19 23.94 -11.46
N GLY A 287 3.31 24.15 -12.17
CA GLY A 287 4.66 24.03 -11.62
C GLY A 287 5.15 22.60 -11.38
N LYS A 288 4.48 21.56 -11.92
CA LYS A 288 4.95 20.17 -11.86
C LYS A 288 4.96 19.50 -13.22
N GLU A 289 5.95 18.65 -13.45
CA GLU A 289 6.00 17.84 -14.66
C GLU A 289 4.91 16.75 -14.62
N PRO A 290 4.17 16.49 -15.72
CA PRO A 290 3.10 15.48 -15.75
C PRO A 290 3.56 14.09 -15.26
N VAL A 291 4.79 13.71 -15.57
CA VAL A 291 5.40 12.45 -15.13
C VAL A 291 5.48 12.35 -13.61
N GLU A 292 5.87 13.43 -12.93
CA GLU A 292 5.99 13.46 -11.47
C GLU A 292 4.61 13.39 -10.81
N VAL A 293 3.64 14.10 -11.38
CA VAL A 293 2.24 14.07 -10.94
C VAL A 293 1.68 12.67 -10.98
N VAL A 294 1.84 11.95 -12.11
CA VAL A 294 1.36 10.59 -12.28
C VAL A 294 1.99 9.61 -11.31
N LYS A 295 3.31 9.69 -11.10
CA LYS A 295 4.03 8.84 -10.15
C LYS A 295 3.54 9.08 -8.72
N ALA A 296 3.34 10.34 -8.34
CA ALA A 296 2.88 10.70 -7.01
C ALA A 296 1.43 10.24 -6.76
N THR A 297 0.54 10.47 -7.73
CA THR A 297 -0.85 9.99 -7.70
C THR A 297 -0.91 8.46 -7.59
N GLY A 298 -0.17 7.73 -8.42
CA GLY A 298 -0.14 6.27 -8.38
C GLY A 298 0.34 5.71 -7.05
N GLU A 299 1.36 6.33 -6.42
CA GLU A 299 1.85 5.89 -5.11
C GLU A 299 0.87 6.23 -3.98
N ARG A 300 0.20 7.39 -4.01
CA ARG A 300 -0.87 7.74 -3.05
C ARG A 300 -2.03 6.75 -3.10
N VAL A 301 -2.55 6.52 -4.31
CA VAL A 301 -3.63 5.56 -4.58
C VAL A 301 -3.27 4.17 -4.06
N ARG A 302 -2.09 3.68 -4.44
CA ARG A 302 -1.59 2.37 -4.00
C ARG A 302 -1.55 2.29 -2.47
N LYS A 303 -0.98 3.31 -1.81
CA LYS A 303 -0.87 3.34 -0.35
C LYS A 303 -2.24 3.32 0.33
N ALA A 304 -3.20 4.10 -0.17
CA ALA A 304 -4.56 4.11 0.34
C ALA A 304 -5.25 2.76 0.14
N ALA A 305 -5.18 2.20 -1.07
CA ALA A 305 -5.75 0.89 -1.37
C ALA A 305 -5.16 -0.23 -0.48
N LEU A 306 -3.84 -0.25 -0.25
CA LEU A 306 -3.23 -1.19 0.69
C LEU A 306 -3.70 -0.97 2.12
N GLY A 307 -3.78 0.27 2.58
CA GLY A 307 -4.30 0.58 3.91
C GLY A 307 -5.73 0.10 4.13
N ILE A 308 -6.56 0.13 3.07
CA ILE A 308 -7.91 -0.45 3.08
C ILE A 308 -7.83 -1.98 3.14
N LEU A 309 -7.08 -2.61 2.23
CA LEU A 309 -6.97 -4.07 2.10
C LEU A 309 -6.41 -4.73 3.37
N ASP A 310 -5.43 -4.11 4.03
CA ASP A 310 -4.82 -4.62 5.27
C ASP A 310 -5.80 -4.68 6.45
N GLN A 311 -6.93 -3.99 6.36
CA GLN A 311 -7.99 -3.94 7.37
C GLN A 311 -9.22 -4.77 7.00
N LEU A 312 -9.22 -5.41 5.83
CA LEU A 312 -10.32 -6.29 5.39
C LEU A 312 -9.99 -7.74 5.73
N ASP A 313 -10.95 -8.43 6.33
CA ASP A 313 -10.92 -9.88 6.52
C ASP A 313 -11.65 -10.57 5.35
N THR A 314 -11.10 -10.41 4.15
CA THR A 314 -11.67 -10.90 2.89
C THR A 314 -10.62 -11.66 2.08
N VAL A 315 -11.10 -12.57 1.23
CA VAL A 315 -10.22 -13.28 0.30
C VAL A 315 -9.85 -12.35 -0.86
N VAL A 316 -8.56 -12.16 -1.07
CA VAL A 316 -7.99 -11.32 -2.13
C VAL A 316 -7.11 -12.14 -3.07
N VAL A 317 -7.01 -11.71 -4.33
CA VAL A 317 -6.08 -12.29 -5.31
C VAL A 317 -4.62 -12.04 -4.91
N ALA A 318 -3.70 -12.84 -5.46
CA ALA A 318 -2.27 -12.70 -5.24
C ALA A 318 -1.74 -11.27 -5.47
N ASP A 319 -0.71 -10.86 -4.73
CA ASP A 319 -0.10 -9.53 -4.79
C ASP A 319 1.18 -9.44 -5.63
N GLY A 320 1.37 -10.46 -6.48
CA GLY A 320 2.52 -10.59 -7.36
C GLY A 320 3.76 -11.12 -6.63
N THR A 321 3.67 -11.36 -5.32
CA THR A 321 4.67 -12.12 -4.55
C THR A 321 4.26 -13.59 -4.53
N PRO A 322 5.16 -14.53 -4.85
CA PRO A 322 4.84 -15.95 -4.69
C PRO A 322 4.49 -16.29 -3.23
N PRO A 323 3.41 -17.06 -2.99
CA PRO A 323 3.08 -17.51 -1.64
C PRO A 323 4.21 -18.34 -1.02
N GLY A 324 4.35 -18.26 0.31
CA GLY A 324 5.45 -18.91 1.05
C GLY A 324 6.75 -18.09 1.13
N LEU A 325 6.79 -16.92 0.50
CA LEU A 325 7.87 -15.94 0.68
C LEU A 325 7.38 -14.79 1.56
N GLU A 326 7.93 -14.67 2.76
CA GLU A 326 7.84 -13.41 3.49
C GLU A 326 8.72 -12.36 2.79
N ARG A 327 8.17 -11.17 2.56
CA ARG A 327 9.02 -10.04 2.20
C ARG A 327 9.71 -9.60 3.48
N ASP A 328 11.04 -9.47 3.43
CA ASP A 328 11.83 -8.71 4.42
C ASP A 328 11.43 -7.22 4.37
N ALA A 329 10.17 -6.91 4.60
CA ALA A 329 9.75 -5.59 5.05
C ALA A 329 10.12 -5.55 6.52
N ALA A 330 11.16 -4.77 6.84
CA ALA A 330 11.55 -4.46 8.20
C ALA A 330 10.29 -4.30 9.07
N GLN A 331 10.11 -5.22 10.02
CA GLN A 331 8.99 -5.26 10.94
C GLN A 331 8.67 -3.84 11.42
N GLN A 332 7.56 -3.29 10.96
CA GLN A 332 6.86 -2.26 11.71
C GLN A 332 6.23 -2.98 12.90
N GLU A 333 7.02 -3.22 13.94
CA GLU A 333 6.46 -3.52 15.26
C GLU A 333 5.63 -2.29 15.68
N LYS A 334 4.32 -2.37 15.46
CA LYS A 334 3.37 -1.54 16.20
C LYS A 334 3.52 -1.94 17.67
N PRO A 335 3.79 -1.01 18.60
CA PRO A 335 3.81 -1.36 20.01
C PRO A 335 2.42 -1.84 20.40
N GLN A 336 2.30 -3.14 20.72
CA GLN A 336 1.13 -3.67 21.39
C GLN A 336 0.97 -2.91 22.70
N ARG A 337 -0.07 -2.07 22.76
CA ARG A 337 -0.48 -1.41 23.99
C ARG A 337 -1.04 -2.49 24.90
N ALA A 338 -0.18 -3.12 25.69
CA ALA A 338 -0.59 -4.01 26.76
C ALA A 338 -1.54 -3.23 27.68
N ALA A 339 -2.79 -3.69 27.76
CA ALA A 339 -3.79 -3.14 28.66
C ALA A 339 -3.25 -3.22 30.09
N ALA A 340 -2.94 -2.06 30.68
CA ALA A 340 -2.62 -1.97 32.10
C ALA A 340 -3.85 -2.41 32.90
N ARG A 341 -3.74 -3.54 33.60
CA ARG A 341 -4.73 -3.96 34.60
C ARG A 341 -4.78 -2.90 35.70
N PRO A 342 -5.96 -2.49 36.20
CA PRO A 342 -6.03 -1.52 37.27
C PRO A 342 -5.52 -2.15 38.57
N VAL A 343 -4.45 -1.58 39.11
CA VAL A 343 -3.95 -1.87 40.46
C VAL A 343 -4.92 -1.23 41.46
N LYS A 344 -5.52 -2.04 42.33
CA LYS A 344 -6.32 -1.56 43.47
C LYS A 344 -5.43 -0.79 44.44
N PRO A 345 -5.85 0.37 44.97
CA PRO A 345 -5.06 1.07 45.97
C PRO A 345 -5.12 0.32 47.30
N VAL A 346 -3.95 0.05 47.88
CA VAL A 346 -3.76 -0.37 49.27
C VAL A 346 -2.92 0.71 49.96
N SER A 347 -3.58 1.52 50.77
CA SER A 347 -3.08 2.12 52.03
C SER A 347 -4.31 2.76 52.69
N GLU A 348 -4.52 2.72 54.00
CA GLU A 348 -3.57 3.05 55.05
C GLU A 348 -3.86 2.24 56.32
N ARG A 349 -2.81 1.70 56.94
CA ARG A 349 -2.77 1.45 58.40
C ARG A 349 -1.85 2.50 59.00
N SER A 350 -2.39 3.31 59.90
CA SER A 350 -1.65 4.11 60.85
C SER A 350 -2.05 3.64 62.26
N GLU A 351 -1.10 2.99 62.93
CA GLU A 351 -1.08 2.74 64.38
C GLU A 351 -0.59 4.01 65.12
N PRO A 352 -0.47 4.02 66.46
CA PRO A 352 -1.39 3.55 67.52
C PRO A 352 -1.64 4.67 68.56
N VAL A 353 -2.66 4.54 69.41
CA VAL A 353 -2.74 5.30 70.68
C VAL A 353 -2.87 4.33 71.84
N ARG A 354 -1.88 4.40 72.75
CA ARG A 354 -1.79 3.62 73.99
C ARG A 354 -2.80 4.13 75.03
N ALA A 355 -3.29 3.17 75.81
CA ALA A 355 -4.18 3.33 76.96
C ALA A 355 -3.57 4.11 78.13
N ALA A 356 -4.44 4.75 78.91
CA ALA A 356 -4.30 4.89 80.36
C ALA A 356 -5.70 4.84 81.03
N ALA A 357 -5.73 4.21 82.21
CA ALA A 357 -6.84 3.82 83.08
C ALA A 357 -7.85 4.97 83.39
N THR A 358 -9.06 4.75 83.93
CA THR A 358 -9.31 4.40 85.35
C THR A 358 -10.82 4.18 85.60
N VAL A 359 -11.17 3.07 86.28
CA VAL A 359 -12.22 2.83 87.32
C VAL A 359 -13.65 3.42 87.16
N GLY A 360 -14.64 2.51 87.25
CA GLY A 360 -15.67 2.62 88.31
C GLY A 360 -17.15 2.44 87.93
N ARG A 361 -17.76 1.36 88.48
CA ARG A 361 -19.18 1.13 88.87
C ARG A 361 -20.24 1.29 87.76
N GLY A 362 -21.22 0.41 87.58
CA GLY A 362 -21.92 -0.46 88.51
C GLY A 362 -23.42 -0.32 88.22
N LEU A 363 -24.10 -1.46 88.15
CA LEU A 363 -25.50 -1.73 87.76
C LEU A 363 -25.78 -1.81 86.26
#